data_AF-A0A956EGN6-F1
#
_entry.id   AF-A0A956EGN6-F1
#
_cell.length_a   1.000
_cell.length_b   1.000
_cell.length_c   1.000
_cell.angle_alpha   90.00
_cell.angle_beta   90.00
_cell.angle_gamma   90.00
#
_symmetry.space_group_name_H-M   'P 1'
#
loop_
_entity.id
_entity.type
_entity.pdbx_description
1 polymer ?
#
loop_
_entity_poly.entity_id
_entity_poly.type
_entity_poly.pdbx_seq_one_letter_code
_entity_poly.pdbx_strand_id
1 'polypeptide(L)'
;MGFGNAIVDVLRRLVGLSKEPQVVDLQEQGAPAVDDDPEDEPEDDEGQPSVQDEWDDMQAFAVRCEAEAIDLAGIDINDPRTYWVRYLEIEVPEGEKIGTRESRAKSAGFGDIRHWEWVSQYYQIKWSELIEQPEGPAIRTRPAFDAARAEARRRRSS
;
A
#
# COMPACT_ATOMS: atom_id res chain seq x y z
N MET A 1 -13.61 3.01 15.86
CA MET A 1 -12.63 4.06 15.50
C MET A 1 -11.30 3.38 15.25
N GLY A 2 -10.73 3.48 14.04
CA GLY A 2 -9.36 3.03 13.75
C GLY A 2 -9.11 2.05 12.58
N PHE A 3 -10.11 1.68 11.76
CA PHE A 3 -9.90 0.68 10.70
C PHE A 3 -9.58 1.25 9.30
N GLY A 4 -9.86 2.54 9.04
CA GLY A 4 -9.54 3.20 7.77
C GLY A 4 -8.04 3.48 7.59
N ASN A 5 -7.37 3.94 8.65
CA ASN A 5 -5.95 4.34 8.59
C ASN A 5 -5.00 3.15 8.36
N ALA A 6 -5.34 1.95 8.85
CA ALA A 6 -4.46 0.79 8.74
C ALA A 6 -4.33 0.24 7.29
N ILE A 7 -5.32 0.48 6.43
CA ILE A 7 -5.28 0.06 5.02
C ILE A 7 -4.47 1.08 4.22
N VAL A 8 -4.68 2.36 4.47
CA VAL A 8 -3.88 3.45 3.89
C VAL A 8 -2.41 3.32 4.32
N ASP A 9 -2.11 2.94 5.56
CA ASP A 9 -0.72 2.74 6.02
C ASP A 9 -0.04 1.52 5.35
N VAL A 10 -0.78 0.44 5.09
CA VAL A 10 -0.25 -0.73 4.36
C VAL A 10 -0.02 -0.40 2.88
N LEU A 11 -0.92 0.36 2.27
CA LEU A 11 -0.77 0.87 0.90
C LEU A 11 0.38 1.88 0.80
N ARG A 12 0.46 2.88 1.69
CA ARG A 12 1.58 3.86 1.78
C ARG A 12 2.93 3.18 2.01
N ARG A 13 2.97 2.14 2.84
CA ARG A 13 4.17 1.32 3.07
C ARG A 13 4.57 0.48 1.86
N LEU A 14 3.61 0.03 1.05
CA LEU A 14 3.86 -0.71 -0.20
C LEU A 14 4.20 0.21 -1.39
N VAL A 15 3.71 1.45 -1.39
CA VAL A 15 3.97 2.48 -2.43
C VAL A 15 5.34 3.14 -2.28
N GLY A 16 6.09 2.88 -1.20
CA GLY A 16 7.44 3.45 -1.04
C GLY A 16 7.43 4.96 -0.81
N LEU A 17 6.30 5.53 -0.35
CA LEU A 17 6.21 6.92 0.12
C LEU A 17 6.64 7.08 1.59
N SER A 18 7.47 6.17 2.11
CA SER A 18 8.32 6.50 3.25
C SER A 18 9.40 7.46 2.75
N LYS A 19 9.07 8.75 2.74
CA LYS A 19 10.09 9.79 2.85
C LYS A 19 10.80 9.51 4.17
N GLU A 20 11.95 8.85 4.09
CA GLU A 20 12.84 8.62 5.23
C GLU A 20 12.99 9.96 5.96
N PRO A 21 12.78 10.05 7.29
CA PRO A 21 13.28 11.19 8.02
C PRO A 21 14.80 11.09 7.91
N GLN A 22 15.40 11.89 7.04
CA GLN A 22 16.82 12.17 7.13
C GLN A 22 17.06 12.81 8.49
N VAL A 23 17.46 11.99 9.45
CA VAL A 23 18.19 12.42 10.63
C VAL A 23 19.53 12.96 10.13
N VAL A 24 19.52 14.22 9.69
CA VAL A 24 20.74 15.01 9.57
C VAL A 24 21.08 15.48 10.97
N ASP A 25 21.85 14.64 11.65
CA ASP A 25 22.69 15.05 12.76
C ASP A 25 23.71 16.04 12.21
N LEU A 26 23.49 17.34 12.42
CA LEU A 26 24.56 18.33 12.34
C LEU A 26 24.38 19.36 13.45
N GLN A 27 25.08 19.08 14.53
CA GLN A 27 25.36 19.98 15.63
C GLN A 27 26.14 21.22 15.14
N GLU A 28 25.89 22.32 15.86
CA GLU A 28 26.79 23.45 16.16
C GLU A 28 26.52 24.86 15.59
N GLN A 29 26.28 25.74 16.58
CA GLN A 29 26.76 27.11 16.75
C GLN A 29 25.79 28.25 16.42
N GLY A 30 25.19 28.78 17.49
CA GLY A 30 24.43 30.00 17.51
C GLY A 30 25.23 31.27 17.78
N ALA A 31 24.57 32.37 17.43
CA ALA A 31 24.63 33.77 17.88
C ALA A 31 25.16 34.79 16.84
N PRO A 32 24.67 36.06 16.82
CA PRO A 32 23.43 36.62 17.40
C PRO A 32 22.59 37.56 16.47
N ALA A 33 21.32 37.76 16.86
CA ALA A 33 20.41 38.92 16.72
C ALA A 33 20.23 39.66 15.37
N VAL A 34 19.02 39.55 14.79
CA VAL A 34 18.32 40.63 14.06
C VAL A 34 16.82 40.49 14.35
N ASP A 35 16.22 41.55 14.90
CA ASP A 35 14.77 41.83 14.89
C ASP A 35 14.32 41.95 13.42
N ASP A 36 13.47 41.05 12.94
CA ASP A 36 12.62 41.31 11.78
C ASP A 36 11.32 40.51 11.92
N ASP A 37 10.23 41.24 11.70
CA ASP A 37 8.83 40.87 11.85
C ASP A 37 8.45 39.80 10.82
N PRO A 38 8.08 38.55 11.20
CA PRO A 38 7.47 37.65 10.25
C PRO A 38 5.96 37.92 10.26
N GLU A 39 5.50 38.64 9.25
CA GLU A 39 4.13 38.51 8.75
C GLU A 39 3.79 37.01 8.70
N ASP A 40 2.70 36.60 9.37
CA ASP A 40 2.11 35.26 9.29
C ASP A 40 1.76 34.97 7.82
N GLU A 41 2.74 34.50 7.03
CA GLU A 41 2.48 33.81 5.78
C GLU A 41 1.65 32.58 6.16
N PRO A 42 0.42 32.41 5.65
CA PRO A 42 -0.26 31.14 5.83
C PRO A 42 0.65 30.08 5.19
N GLU A 43 1.20 29.21 6.02
CA GLU A 43 1.91 28.01 5.54
C GLU A 43 0.93 27.32 4.59
N ASP A 44 1.19 27.48 3.29
CA ASP A 44 0.52 26.71 2.25
C ASP A 44 0.68 25.25 2.68
N ASP A 45 -0.44 24.61 3.01
CA ASP A 45 -0.54 23.18 3.31
C ASP A 45 -0.34 22.38 2.00
N GLU A 46 0.77 22.65 1.31
CA GLU A 46 1.33 21.94 0.15
C GLU A 46 1.86 20.54 0.55
N GLY A 47 1.46 20.02 1.71
CA GLY A 47 2.16 18.91 2.36
C GLY A 47 1.67 17.53 1.96
N GLN A 48 0.37 17.34 1.72
CA GLN A 48 -0.21 16.01 1.53
C GLN A 48 -1.13 15.93 0.30
N PRO A 49 -0.92 14.94 -0.58
CA PRO A 49 -1.83 14.72 -1.71
C PRO A 49 -3.24 14.46 -1.18
N SER A 50 -4.24 14.97 -1.88
CA SER A 50 -5.62 14.68 -1.53
C SER A 50 -5.92 13.20 -1.74
N VAL A 51 -6.94 12.68 -1.05
CA VAL A 51 -7.38 11.29 -1.27
C VAL A 51 -7.81 11.07 -2.73
N GLN A 52 -8.31 12.10 -3.40
CA GLN A 52 -8.67 12.02 -4.81
C GLN A 52 -7.42 11.82 -5.68
N ASP A 53 -6.35 12.58 -5.43
CA ASP A 53 -5.08 12.43 -6.16
C ASP A 53 -4.48 11.04 -5.93
N GLU A 54 -4.51 10.53 -4.69
CA GLU A 54 -4.06 9.18 -4.36
C GLU A 54 -4.88 8.12 -5.13
N TRP A 55 -6.20 8.31 -5.23
CA TRP A 55 -7.07 7.42 -5.98
C TRP A 55 -6.77 7.46 -7.48
N ASP A 56 -6.55 8.65 -8.04
CA ASP A 56 -6.25 8.82 -9.46
C ASP A 56 -4.91 8.18 -9.83
N ASP A 57 -3.88 8.32 -8.98
CA ASP A 57 -2.60 7.64 -9.13
C ASP A 57 -2.74 6.11 -9.09
N MET A 58 -3.57 5.59 -8.17
CA MET A 58 -3.91 4.17 -8.11
C MET A 58 -4.58 3.68 -9.40
N GLN A 59 -5.56 4.43 -9.92
CA GLN A 59 -6.22 4.07 -11.18
C GLN A 59 -5.24 4.12 -12.36
N ALA A 60 -4.36 5.13 -12.42
CA ALA A 60 -3.34 5.23 -13.45
C ALA A 60 -2.36 4.05 -13.43
N PHE A 61 -1.97 3.58 -12.24
CA PHE A 61 -1.20 2.35 -12.10
C PHE A 61 -1.96 1.12 -12.60
N ALA A 62 -3.23 0.95 -12.22
CA ALA A 62 -4.04 -0.17 -12.67
C ALA A 62 -4.20 -0.21 -14.20
N VAL A 63 -4.44 0.95 -14.82
CA VAL A 63 -4.49 1.09 -16.29
C VAL A 63 -3.17 0.68 -16.93
N ARG A 64 -2.03 1.05 -16.33
CA ARG A 64 -0.71 0.65 -16.82
C ARG A 64 -0.52 -0.87 -16.75
N CYS A 65 -0.85 -1.50 -15.63
CA CYS A 65 -0.79 -2.96 -15.49
C CYS A 65 -1.68 -3.69 -16.51
N GLU A 66 -2.86 -3.15 -16.80
CA GLU A 66 -3.78 -3.70 -17.80
C GLU A 66 -3.23 -3.51 -19.23
N ALA A 67 -2.65 -2.36 -19.53
CA ALA A 67 -2.02 -2.09 -20.82
C ALA A 67 -0.77 -2.96 -21.08
N GLU A 68 0.01 -3.23 -20.04
CA GLU A 68 1.19 -4.10 -20.08
C GLU A 68 0.82 -5.59 -20.02
N ALA A 69 -0.46 -5.92 -19.81
CA ALA A 69 -0.95 -7.29 -19.62
C ALA A 69 -0.10 -8.06 -18.58
N ILE A 70 0.05 -7.46 -17.39
CA ILE A 70 0.84 -8.04 -16.31
C ILE A 70 0.46 -9.51 -16.07
N ASP A 71 1.47 -10.37 -15.97
CA ASP A 71 1.25 -11.77 -15.59
C ASP A 71 0.74 -11.83 -14.15
N LEU A 72 -0.34 -12.57 -13.91
CA LEU A 72 -0.90 -12.73 -12.56
C LEU A 72 -0.39 -13.99 -11.86
N ALA A 73 0.56 -14.71 -12.46
CA ALA A 73 1.11 -15.97 -11.93
C ALA A 73 0.03 -16.99 -11.54
N GLY A 74 -1.04 -17.04 -12.34
CA GLY A 74 -2.19 -17.95 -12.13
C GLY A 74 -3.18 -17.51 -11.04
N ILE A 75 -3.09 -16.28 -10.54
CA ILE A 75 -4.13 -15.69 -9.67
C ILE A 75 -5.29 -15.17 -10.56
N ASP A 76 -6.54 -15.46 -10.17
CA ASP A 76 -7.74 -15.03 -10.91
C ASP A 76 -8.21 -13.65 -10.43
N ILE A 77 -8.19 -12.65 -11.32
CA ILE A 77 -8.49 -11.25 -10.97
C ILE A 77 -9.89 -11.05 -10.38
N ASN A 78 -10.83 -11.94 -10.75
CA ASN A 78 -12.20 -11.87 -10.29
C ASN A 78 -12.44 -12.69 -9.01
N ASP A 79 -11.45 -13.45 -8.53
CA ASP A 79 -11.54 -14.22 -7.30
C ASP A 79 -10.51 -13.75 -6.25
N PRO A 80 -10.91 -12.92 -5.27
CA PRO A 80 -10.00 -12.36 -4.28
C PRO A 80 -9.44 -13.43 -3.33
N ARG A 81 -10.05 -14.62 -3.27
CA ARG A 81 -9.56 -15.73 -2.45
C ARG A 81 -8.22 -16.25 -2.96
N THR A 82 -8.05 -16.30 -4.28
CA THR A 82 -6.80 -16.77 -4.89
C THR A 82 -5.62 -15.86 -4.53
N TYR A 83 -5.84 -14.54 -4.49
CA TYR A 83 -4.87 -13.57 -4.00
C TYR A 83 -4.52 -13.80 -2.53
N TRP A 84 -5.51 -13.90 -1.64
CA TRP A 84 -5.24 -14.02 -0.21
C TRP A 84 -4.51 -15.32 0.16
N VAL A 85 -4.77 -16.42 -0.54
CA VAL A 85 -3.99 -17.65 -0.39
C VAL A 85 -2.52 -17.38 -0.71
N ARG A 86 -2.22 -16.72 -1.84
CA ARG A 86 -0.84 -16.38 -2.23
C ARG A 86 -0.19 -15.37 -1.29
N TYR A 87 -0.93 -14.36 -0.86
CA TYR A 87 -0.46 -13.38 0.11
C TYR A 87 -0.02 -14.06 1.41
N LEU A 88 -0.81 -14.98 1.96
CA LEU A 88 -0.46 -15.67 3.20
C LEU A 88 0.78 -16.58 3.03
N GLU A 89 1.00 -17.15 1.84
CA GLU A 89 2.21 -17.91 1.55
C GLU A 89 3.47 -17.03 1.49
N ILE A 90 3.36 -15.84 0.89
CA ILE A 90 4.51 -14.96 0.58
C ILE A 90 4.79 -13.93 1.70
N GLU A 91 3.79 -13.39 2.37
CA GLU A 91 3.97 -12.29 3.33
C GLU A 91 3.94 -12.74 4.79
N VAL A 92 3.20 -13.80 5.09
CA VAL A 92 2.98 -14.24 6.47
C VAL A 92 3.33 -15.73 6.57
N PRO A 93 4.59 -16.16 6.40
CA PRO A 93 4.91 -17.59 6.40
C PRO A 93 4.59 -18.22 7.77
N GLU A 94 4.18 -19.48 7.76
CA GLU A 94 3.97 -20.27 8.97
C GLU A 94 4.72 -21.60 8.86
N GLY A 95 5.11 -22.15 10.00
CA GLY A 95 5.81 -23.43 10.11
C GLY A 95 7.22 -23.41 9.51
N GLU A 96 7.62 -24.54 8.92
CA GLU A 96 8.95 -24.75 8.31
C GLU A 96 9.10 -24.10 6.92
N LYS A 97 8.12 -23.30 6.46
CA LYS A 97 8.27 -22.46 5.25
C LYS A 97 9.21 -21.27 5.53
N ILE A 98 10.42 -21.59 5.99
CA ILE A 98 11.48 -20.65 6.27
C ILE A 98 12.20 -20.40 4.94
N GLY A 99 12.01 -19.20 4.41
CA GLY A 99 12.62 -18.73 3.19
C GLY A 99 12.45 -17.23 3.07
N THR A 100 13.37 -16.58 2.35
CA THR A 100 13.24 -15.15 2.06
C THR A 100 11.91 -14.88 1.34
N ARG A 101 11.38 -13.66 1.50
CA ARG A 101 10.17 -13.21 0.79
C ARG A 101 10.31 -13.42 -0.72
N GLU A 102 11.50 -13.14 -1.27
CA GLU A 102 11.83 -13.39 -2.68
C GLU A 102 11.76 -14.88 -3.07
N SER A 103 12.35 -15.78 -2.26
CA SER A 103 12.29 -17.23 -2.53
C SER A 103 10.85 -17.75 -2.54
N ARG A 104 10.01 -17.22 -1.64
CA ARG A 104 8.58 -17.58 -1.56
C ARG A 104 7.78 -17.03 -2.72
N ALA A 105 8.04 -15.79 -3.15
CA ALA A 105 7.46 -15.23 -4.38
C ALA A 105 7.82 -16.08 -5.61
N LYS A 106 9.10 -16.44 -5.78
CA LYS A 106 9.53 -17.34 -6.87
C LYS A 106 8.85 -18.71 -6.82
N SER A 107 8.77 -19.30 -5.63
CA SER A 107 8.08 -20.58 -5.44
C SER A 107 6.58 -20.52 -5.72
N ALA A 108 5.98 -19.34 -5.59
CA ALA A 108 4.57 -19.09 -5.90
C ALA A 108 4.31 -18.79 -7.40
N GLY A 109 5.35 -18.77 -8.24
CA GLY A 109 5.25 -18.56 -9.68
C GLY A 109 5.60 -17.14 -10.16
N PHE A 110 6.00 -16.24 -9.25
CA PHE A 110 6.42 -14.90 -9.64
C PHE A 110 7.87 -14.89 -10.15
N GLY A 111 8.15 -14.07 -11.15
CA GLY A 111 9.50 -13.93 -11.71
C GLY A 111 10.53 -13.42 -10.69
N ASP A 112 10.12 -12.42 -9.90
CA ASP A 112 10.89 -11.87 -8.79
C ASP A 112 9.96 -11.22 -7.75
N ILE A 113 10.55 -10.58 -6.75
CA ILE A 113 9.77 -9.90 -5.70
C ILE A 113 9.02 -8.67 -6.21
N ARG A 114 9.53 -7.97 -7.22
CA ARG A 114 8.87 -6.77 -7.77
C ARG A 114 7.62 -7.16 -8.55
N HIS A 115 7.68 -8.26 -9.28
CA HIS A 115 6.50 -8.84 -9.95
C HIS A 115 5.40 -9.14 -8.91
N TRP A 116 5.74 -9.76 -7.77
CA TRP A 116 4.77 -9.94 -6.68
C TRP A 116 4.22 -8.62 -6.12
N GLU A 117 5.09 -7.62 -5.90
CA GLU A 117 4.67 -6.31 -5.40
C GLU A 117 3.69 -5.62 -6.35
N TRP A 118 3.96 -5.66 -7.65
CA TRP A 118 3.07 -5.09 -8.68
C TRP A 118 1.72 -5.81 -8.72
N VAL A 119 1.72 -7.14 -8.72
CA VAL A 119 0.47 -7.93 -8.70
C VAL A 119 -0.31 -7.67 -7.42
N SER A 120 0.37 -7.58 -6.28
CA SER A 120 -0.24 -7.30 -4.99
C SER A 120 -0.88 -5.90 -4.96
N GLN A 121 -0.17 -4.88 -5.44
CA GLN A 121 -0.69 -3.53 -5.56
C GLN A 121 -1.88 -3.48 -6.53
N TYR A 122 -1.76 -4.10 -7.70
CA TYR A 122 -2.82 -4.17 -8.70
C TYR A 122 -4.10 -4.80 -8.12
N TYR A 123 -3.98 -5.93 -7.40
CA TYR A 123 -5.13 -6.55 -6.73
C TYR A 123 -5.78 -5.65 -5.70
N GLN A 124 -4.98 -5.00 -4.85
CA GLN A 124 -5.50 -4.10 -3.83
C GLN A 124 -6.25 -2.93 -4.46
N ILE A 125 -5.78 -2.40 -5.59
CA ILE A 125 -6.47 -1.34 -6.33
C ILE A 125 -7.78 -1.86 -6.95
N LYS A 126 -7.74 -3.00 -7.65
CA LYS A 126 -8.93 -3.58 -8.32
C LYS A 126 -10.04 -3.94 -7.35
N TRP A 127 -9.68 -4.27 -6.11
CA TRP A 127 -10.59 -4.60 -5.02
C TRP A 127 -10.81 -3.45 -4.03
N SER A 128 -10.42 -2.23 -4.40
CA SER A 128 -10.73 -1.00 -3.67
C SER A 128 -11.87 -0.22 -4.36
N GLU A 129 -12.40 0.75 -3.63
CA GLU A 129 -13.39 1.73 -4.09
C GLU A 129 -13.16 3.07 -3.37
N LEU A 130 -13.40 4.16 -4.09
CA LEU A 130 -13.49 5.50 -3.52
C LEU A 130 -14.93 5.75 -3.05
N ILE A 131 -15.10 6.17 -1.81
CA ILE A 131 -16.40 6.48 -1.24
C ILE A 131 -16.43 7.89 -0.66
N GLU A 132 -17.59 8.55 -0.78
CA GLU A 132 -17.86 9.83 -0.13
C GLU A 132 -18.25 9.62 1.33
N GLN A 133 -17.59 10.32 2.25
CA GLN A 133 -17.94 10.35 3.67
C GLN A 133 -18.17 11.78 4.15
N PRO A 134 -18.82 12.00 5.30
CA PRO A 134 -19.01 13.34 5.86
C PRO A 134 -17.71 14.12 6.09
N GLU A 135 -16.59 13.42 6.29
CA GLU A 135 -15.26 14.00 6.50
C GLU A 135 -14.46 14.18 5.19
N GLY A 136 -15.03 13.79 4.05
CA GLY A 136 -14.38 13.81 2.74
C GLY A 136 -14.30 12.44 2.06
N PRO A 137 -13.72 12.37 0.86
CA PRO A 137 -13.53 11.11 0.14
C PRO A 137 -12.56 10.18 0.90
N ALA A 138 -12.79 8.87 0.80
CA ALA A 138 -11.92 7.86 1.38
C ALA A 138 -11.84 6.62 0.49
N ILE A 139 -10.66 6.01 0.45
CA ILE A 139 -10.44 4.74 -0.23
C ILE A 139 -10.72 3.60 0.75
N ARG A 140 -11.52 2.62 0.32
CA ARG A 140 -11.83 1.41 1.10
C ARG A 140 -11.70 0.15 0.27
N THR A 141 -11.39 -0.97 0.93
CA THR A 141 -11.50 -2.30 0.34
C THR A 141 -12.96 -2.69 0.20
N ARG A 142 -13.28 -3.39 -0.90
CA ARG A 142 -14.61 -3.94 -1.12
C ARG A 142 -14.89 -5.05 -0.10
N PRO A 143 -16.15 -5.19 0.39
CA PRO A 143 -16.49 -6.20 1.41
C PRO A 143 -16.12 -7.65 1.02
N ALA A 144 -16.22 -8.00 -0.26
CA ALA A 144 -15.84 -9.33 -0.75
C ALA A 144 -14.34 -9.62 -0.60
N PHE A 145 -13.49 -8.60 -0.70
CA PHE A 145 -12.05 -8.73 -0.51
C PHE A 145 -11.70 -9.03 0.95
N ASP A 146 -12.35 -8.33 1.89
CA ASP A 146 -12.18 -8.57 3.33
C ASP A 146 -12.75 -9.92 3.78
N ALA A 147 -13.90 -10.31 3.21
CA ALA A 147 -14.48 -11.63 3.45
C ALA A 147 -13.53 -12.76 3.00
N ALA A 148 -12.92 -12.62 1.82
CA ALA A 148 -11.94 -13.56 1.31
C ALA A 148 -10.68 -13.63 2.18
N ARG A 149 -10.22 -12.49 2.71
CA ARG A 149 -9.10 -12.44 3.69
C ARG A 149 -9.41 -13.26 4.93
N ALA A 150 -10.59 -13.05 5.52
CA ALA A 150 -11.03 -13.76 6.71
C ALA A 150 -11.20 -15.26 6.45
N GLU A 151 -11.72 -15.63 5.28
CA GLU A 151 -11.82 -17.03 4.85
C GLU A 151 -10.46 -17.70 4.69
N ALA A 152 -9.52 -17.06 3.98
CA ALA A 152 -8.18 -17.61 3.77
C ALA A 152 -7.45 -17.88 5.09
N ARG A 153 -7.56 -16.95 6.06
CA ARG A 153 -7.02 -17.14 7.41
C ARG A 153 -7.67 -18.31 8.15
N ARG A 154 -9.01 -18.41 8.12
CA ARG A 154 -9.72 -19.53 8.78
C ARG A 154 -9.29 -20.89 8.24
N ARG A 155 -9.18 -21.01 6.91
CA ARG A 155 -8.73 -22.25 6.26
C ARG A 155 -7.30 -22.62 6.63
N ARG A 156 -6.44 -21.62 6.84
CA ARG A 156 -5.05 -21.83 7.23
C ARG A 156 -4.90 -22.31 8.67
N SER A 157 -5.83 -21.94 9.55
CA SER A 157 -5.85 -22.36 10.95
C SER A 157 -6.61 -23.67 11.22
N SER A 158 -7.22 -24.27 10.19
CA SER A 158 -7.97 -25.54 10.28
C SER A 158 -7.08 -26.72 9.90
#